data_AF-A0A345XS94-F1
#
_entry.id   AF-A0A345XS94-F1
#
_cell.length_a   1.000
_cell.length_b   1.000
_cell.length_c   1.000
_cell.angle_alpha   90.00
_cell.angle_beta   90.00
_cell.angle_gamma   90.00
#
_symmetry.space_group_name_H-M   'P 1'
#
loop_
_entity.id
_entity.type
_entity.pdbx_description
1 polymer ?
#
loop_
_entity_poly.entity_id
_entity_poly.type
_entity_poly.pdbx_seq_one_letter_code
_entity_poly.pdbx_strand_id
1 'polypeptide(L)'
;MQTLAVVLLAVFTVGWFVLSGAGVGVGMVLPWLARGPYERGLVRRALTPSLRADEALLVLAAGALVGCFPESAVRLWDDHLPALAALLLGLAARDAGLWGQHGARTGRGSRTRPGARTRPGPRTRPGARTRWGLDALVVYGSWAAALSCGWLLAGLVSGRTAGSVSGVLGVSTALAVGALFAAHGLAFGALRLAGRPFERARLLAGRTGGRQTYGLTAAVLAALPLVGGARLPLRGAAAAGLVPGLLVPAALAVAAVPLAAAQLRVWRTFRDGLGGGLP
;
A
#
# COMPACT_ATOMS: atom_id res chain seq x y z
N MET A 1 -6.68 -24.24 -15.45
CA MET A 1 -5.77 -23.75 -14.39
C MET A 1 -5.07 -22.45 -14.75
N GLN A 2 -4.47 -22.32 -15.94
CA GLN A 2 -3.78 -21.10 -16.36
C GLN A 2 -4.65 -19.82 -16.29
N THR A 3 -5.86 -19.82 -16.83
CA THR A 3 -6.76 -18.64 -16.79
C THR A 3 -7.03 -18.18 -15.36
N LEU A 4 -7.23 -19.14 -14.45
CA LEU A 4 -7.46 -18.85 -13.03
C LEU A 4 -6.21 -18.24 -12.38
N ALA A 5 -5.01 -18.72 -12.70
CA ALA A 5 -3.76 -18.14 -12.21
C ALA A 5 -3.54 -16.70 -12.71
N VAL A 6 -3.84 -16.43 -13.98
CA VAL A 6 -3.79 -15.05 -14.53
C VAL A 6 -4.79 -14.15 -13.80
N VAL A 7 -6.02 -14.63 -13.60
CA VAL A 7 -7.06 -13.87 -12.87
C VAL A 7 -6.65 -13.61 -11.43
N LEU A 8 -6.09 -14.59 -10.72
CA LEU A 8 -5.62 -14.42 -9.35
C LEU A 8 -4.48 -13.40 -9.27
N LEU A 9 -3.48 -13.52 -10.15
CA LEU A 9 -2.39 -12.54 -10.23
C LEU A 9 -2.94 -11.12 -10.48
N ALA A 10 -3.87 -10.98 -11.42
CA ALA A 10 -4.52 -9.71 -11.72
C ALA A 10 -5.29 -9.16 -10.52
N VAL A 11 -6.11 -9.98 -9.85
CA VAL A 11 -6.89 -9.59 -8.67
C VAL A 11 -5.98 -9.14 -7.52
N PHE A 12 -4.91 -9.88 -7.23
CA PHE A 12 -3.98 -9.51 -6.16
C PHE A 12 -3.20 -8.24 -6.47
N THR A 13 -2.73 -8.10 -7.70
CA THR A 13 -1.97 -6.91 -8.11
C THR A 13 -2.87 -5.68 -8.16
N VAL A 14 -4.07 -5.78 -8.72
CA VAL A 14 -5.09 -4.71 -8.72
C VAL A 14 -5.48 -4.34 -7.29
N GLY A 15 -5.76 -5.34 -6.46
CA GLY A 15 -6.10 -5.14 -5.06
C GLY A 15 -5.00 -4.38 -4.32
N TRP A 16 -3.74 -4.74 -4.55
CA TRP A 16 -2.61 -4.04 -3.96
C TRP A 16 -2.52 -2.59 -4.45
N PHE A 17 -2.61 -2.34 -5.77
CA PHE A 17 -2.54 -0.98 -6.33
C PHE A 17 -3.62 -0.06 -5.76
N VAL A 18 -4.85 -0.56 -5.56
CA VAL A 18 -5.95 0.23 -5.01
C VAL A 18 -5.82 0.38 -3.49
N LEU A 19 -5.72 -0.72 -2.75
CA LEU A 19 -5.77 -0.69 -1.29
C LEU A 19 -4.48 -0.15 -0.69
N SER A 20 -3.33 -0.70 -1.08
CA SER A 20 -2.02 -0.20 -0.65
C SER A 20 -1.76 1.20 -1.21
N GLY A 21 -2.21 1.47 -2.44
CA GLY A 21 -2.02 2.79 -3.06
C GLY A 21 -2.67 3.93 -2.30
N ALA A 22 -3.79 3.69 -1.63
CA ALA A 22 -4.38 4.67 -0.72
C ALA A 22 -3.44 4.98 0.45
N GLY A 23 -2.89 3.94 1.08
CA GLY A 23 -1.97 4.09 2.20
C GLY A 23 -0.61 4.69 1.82
N VAL A 24 -0.07 4.32 0.66
CA VAL A 24 1.16 4.88 0.08
C VAL A 24 0.92 6.35 -0.25
N GLY A 25 -0.19 6.67 -0.92
CA GLY A 25 -0.59 8.04 -1.23
C GLY A 25 -0.68 8.95 -0.01
N VAL A 26 -1.36 8.51 1.06
CA VAL A 26 -1.42 9.27 2.32
C VAL A 26 -0.03 9.46 2.92
N GLY A 27 0.85 8.44 2.84
CA GLY A 27 2.23 8.53 3.31
C GLY A 27 3.03 9.60 2.56
N MET A 28 2.87 9.69 1.24
CA MET A 28 3.52 10.71 0.39
C MET A 28 3.13 12.13 0.79
N VAL A 29 1.85 12.34 1.09
CA VAL A 29 1.27 13.66 1.41
C VAL A 29 1.13 13.92 2.92
N LEU A 30 1.75 13.07 3.76
CA LEU A 30 1.68 13.17 5.23
C LEU A 30 2.08 14.56 5.77
N PRO A 31 3.16 15.23 5.29
CA PRO A 31 3.56 16.55 5.80
C PRO A 31 2.52 17.63 5.53
N TRP A 32 1.76 17.47 4.45
CA TRP A 32 0.69 18.37 4.07
C TRP A 32 -0.59 18.07 4.86
N LEU A 33 -0.96 16.80 5.01
CA LEU A 33 -2.14 16.38 5.77
C LEU A 33 -2.03 16.69 7.26
N ALA A 34 -0.84 16.66 7.84
CA ALA A 34 -0.65 16.78 9.28
C ALA A 34 0.57 17.63 9.66
N ARG A 35 0.29 18.84 10.14
CA ARG A 35 1.30 19.84 10.53
C ARG A 35 1.77 19.64 11.97
N GLY A 36 0.90 19.13 12.84
CA GLY A 36 1.19 18.95 14.27
C GLY A 36 1.32 17.47 14.71
N PRO A 37 1.98 17.20 15.86
CA PRO A 37 2.13 15.83 16.39
C PRO A 37 0.79 15.12 16.64
N TYR A 38 -0.24 15.88 17.04
CA TYR A 38 -1.59 15.37 17.24
C TYR A 38 -2.22 14.92 15.90
N GLU A 39 -2.21 15.79 14.90
CA GLU A 39 -2.73 15.51 13.56
C GLU A 39 -2.02 14.32 12.93
N ARG A 40 -0.69 14.23 13.08
CA ARG A 40 0.09 13.08 12.55
C ARG A 40 -0.31 11.77 13.24
N GLY A 41 -0.65 11.84 14.54
CA GLY A 41 -1.18 10.71 15.29
C GLY A 41 -2.57 10.27 14.81
N LEU A 42 -3.42 11.20 14.37
CA LEU A 42 -4.72 10.89 13.75
C LEU A 42 -4.53 10.22 12.39
N VAL A 43 -3.73 10.81 11.50
CA VAL A 43 -3.48 10.26 10.15
C VAL A 43 -2.89 8.86 10.22
N ARG A 44 -1.90 8.61 11.09
CA ARG A 44 -1.33 7.27 11.26
C ARG A 44 -2.33 6.23 11.74
N ARG A 45 -3.20 6.57 12.69
CA ARG A 45 -4.23 5.64 13.18
C ARG A 45 -5.24 5.26 12.10
N ALA A 46 -5.49 6.15 11.15
CA ALA A 46 -6.30 5.85 9.98
C ALA A 46 -5.61 4.88 9.00
N LEU A 47 -4.27 4.83 8.99
CA LEU A 47 -3.47 3.96 8.09
C LEU A 47 -3.21 2.56 8.65
N THR A 48 -3.00 2.42 9.96
CA THR A 48 -2.56 1.14 10.57
C THR A 48 -3.45 -0.07 10.25
N PRO A 49 -4.80 0.04 10.22
CA PRO A 49 -5.66 -1.13 10.00
C PRO A 49 -5.54 -1.77 8.62
N SER A 50 -5.26 -1.00 7.56
CA SER A 50 -5.21 -1.54 6.20
C SER A 50 -3.85 -2.17 5.88
N LEU A 51 -2.77 -1.66 6.47
CA LEU A 51 -1.39 -2.02 6.14
C LEU A 51 -1.13 -3.53 6.02
N ARG A 52 -1.56 -4.31 7.02
CA ARG A 52 -1.33 -5.77 7.04
C ARG A 52 -2.13 -6.52 5.97
N ALA A 53 -3.33 -6.05 5.63
CA ALA A 53 -4.14 -6.63 4.57
C ALA A 53 -3.57 -6.26 3.19
N ASP A 54 -3.03 -5.04 3.08
CA ASP A 54 -2.44 -4.51 1.85
C ASP A 54 -1.15 -5.28 1.50
N GLU A 55 -0.22 -5.47 2.45
CA GLU A 55 1.02 -6.24 2.23
C GLU A 55 0.75 -7.69 1.80
N ALA A 56 -0.27 -8.33 2.38
CA ALA A 56 -0.63 -9.69 2.03
C ALA A 56 -0.99 -9.82 0.53
N LEU A 57 -1.61 -8.80 -0.06
CA LEU A 57 -1.92 -8.80 -1.50
C LEU A 57 -0.68 -8.76 -2.37
N LEU A 58 0.36 -8.00 -1.99
CA LEU A 58 1.62 -7.98 -2.72
C LEU A 58 2.32 -9.34 -2.64
N VAL A 59 2.35 -9.94 -1.45
CA VAL A 59 2.94 -11.25 -1.24
C VAL A 59 2.20 -12.31 -2.04
N LEU A 60 0.86 -12.27 -2.06
CA LEU A 60 0.04 -13.16 -2.87
C LEU A 60 0.25 -12.94 -4.37
N ALA A 61 0.39 -11.70 -4.83
CA ALA A 61 0.72 -11.39 -6.23
C ALA A 61 2.09 -11.93 -6.61
N ALA A 62 3.12 -11.69 -5.78
CA ALA A 62 4.47 -12.20 -6.00
C ALA A 62 4.51 -13.73 -5.98
N GLY A 63 3.84 -14.36 -5.02
CA GLY A 63 3.72 -15.82 -4.92
C GLY A 63 2.98 -16.43 -6.11
N ALA A 64 1.91 -15.79 -6.59
CA ALA A 64 1.21 -16.20 -7.80
C ALA A 64 2.11 -16.07 -9.04
N LEU A 65 2.87 -14.98 -9.17
CA LEU A 65 3.79 -14.77 -10.28
C LEU A 65 4.91 -15.82 -10.28
N VAL A 66 5.63 -15.98 -9.16
CA VAL A 66 6.74 -16.94 -9.05
C VAL A 66 6.26 -18.39 -9.16
N GLY A 67 5.15 -18.71 -8.51
CA GLY A 67 4.67 -20.08 -8.42
C GLY A 67 3.91 -20.58 -9.65
N CYS A 68 3.19 -19.69 -10.34
CA CYS A 68 2.43 -20.06 -11.55
C CYS A 68 3.14 -19.68 -12.85
N PHE A 69 4.00 -18.66 -12.84
CA PHE A 69 4.67 -18.11 -14.04
C PHE A 69 6.17 -17.86 -13.80
N PRO A 70 6.96 -18.88 -13.43
CA PRO A 70 8.34 -18.71 -12.99
C PRO A 70 9.23 -18.02 -14.03
N GLU A 71 9.09 -18.35 -15.31
CA GLU A 71 9.83 -17.71 -16.41
C GLU A 71 9.54 -16.21 -16.52
N SER A 72 8.28 -15.82 -16.33
CA SER A 72 7.90 -14.40 -16.32
C SER A 72 8.42 -13.71 -15.06
N ALA A 73 8.47 -14.41 -13.92
CA ALA A 73 8.99 -13.88 -12.66
C ALA A 73 10.50 -13.59 -12.75
N VAL A 74 11.27 -14.54 -13.28
CA VAL A 74 12.72 -14.40 -13.47
C VAL A 74 13.02 -13.26 -14.42
N ARG A 75 12.37 -13.22 -15.60
CA ARG A 75 12.54 -12.11 -16.55
C ARG A 75 12.22 -10.76 -15.93
N LEU A 76 11.09 -10.64 -15.22
CA LEU A 76 10.72 -9.40 -14.54
C LEU A 76 11.80 -8.97 -13.53
N TRP A 77 12.38 -9.92 -12.80
CA TRP A 77 13.43 -9.67 -11.83
C TRP A 77 14.72 -9.20 -12.51
N ASP A 78 15.18 -9.92 -13.53
CA ASP A 78 16.43 -9.61 -14.24
C ASP A 78 16.34 -8.26 -14.97
N ASP A 79 15.20 -8.00 -15.63
CA ASP A 79 15.01 -6.79 -16.42
C ASP A 79 14.76 -5.55 -15.55
N HIS A 80 14.19 -5.71 -14.35
CA HIS A 80 13.71 -4.60 -13.54
C HIS A 80 14.14 -4.60 -12.06
N LEU A 81 15.19 -5.35 -11.73
CA LEU A 81 15.76 -5.42 -10.38
C LEU A 81 15.90 -4.08 -9.66
N PRO A 82 16.47 -3.00 -10.24
CA PRO A 82 16.65 -1.75 -9.51
C PRO A 82 15.31 -1.11 -9.11
N ALA A 83 14.29 -1.19 -9.97
CA ALA A 83 12.98 -0.63 -9.67
C ALA A 83 12.21 -1.50 -8.65
N LEU A 84 12.32 -2.83 -8.75
CA LEU A 84 11.76 -3.76 -7.75
C LEU A 84 12.44 -3.60 -6.39
N ALA A 85 13.77 -3.48 -6.35
CA ALA A 85 14.51 -3.24 -5.12
C ALA A 85 14.11 -1.91 -4.48
N ALA A 86 14.03 -0.83 -5.27
CA ALA A 86 13.57 0.47 -4.78
C ALA A 86 12.12 0.43 -4.27
N LEU A 87 11.24 -0.33 -4.93
CA LEU A 87 9.87 -0.56 -4.47
C LEU A 87 9.86 -1.25 -3.09
N LEU A 88 10.55 -2.38 -2.96
CA LEU A 88 10.59 -3.17 -1.72
C LEU A 88 11.26 -2.41 -0.57
N LEU A 89 12.37 -1.73 -0.84
CA LEU A 89 13.06 -0.90 0.15
C LEU A 89 12.21 0.31 0.56
N GLY A 90 11.48 0.92 -0.38
CA GLY A 90 10.55 2.00 -0.09
C GLY A 90 9.42 1.56 0.83
N LEU A 91 8.83 0.40 0.56
CA LEU A 91 7.81 -0.21 1.42
C LEU A 91 8.37 -0.54 2.80
N ALA A 92 9.53 -1.21 2.87
CA ALA A 92 10.18 -1.55 4.14
C ALA A 92 10.50 -0.30 4.98
N ALA A 93 11.00 0.78 4.36
CA ALA A 93 11.26 2.04 5.02
C ALA A 93 9.97 2.66 5.57
N ARG A 94 8.91 2.67 4.76
CA ARG A 94 7.58 3.16 5.18
C ARG A 94 7.07 2.39 6.40
N ASP A 95 7.15 1.07 6.36
CA ASP A 95 6.66 0.22 7.44
C ASP A 95 7.50 0.41 8.70
N ALA A 96 8.83 0.46 8.59
CA ALA A 96 9.70 0.81 9.71
C ALA A 96 9.34 2.16 10.34
N GLY A 97 9.00 3.17 9.52
CA GLY A 97 8.52 4.47 9.96
C GLY A 97 7.19 4.42 10.72
N LEU A 98 6.26 3.55 10.32
CA LEU A 98 4.97 3.34 10.99
C LEU A 98 5.09 2.51 12.27
N TRP A 99 5.86 1.42 12.24
CA TRP A 99 6.04 0.48 13.35
C TRP A 99 6.95 1.03 14.46
N GLY A 100 8.03 1.73 14.11
CA GLY A 100 8.93 2.34 15.08
C GLY A 100 8.22 3.30 16.04
N GLN A 101 7.12 3.91 15.59
CA GLN A 101 6.28 4.79 16.41
C GLN A 101 5.34 4.03 17.35
N HIS A 102 5.00 2.77 17.05
CA HIS A 102 4.23 1.89 17.95
C HIS A 102 5.13 1.30 19.02
N GLY A 103 6.34 0.83 18.66
CA GLY A 103 7.32 0.28 19.60
C GLY A 103 7.79 1.30 20.64
N ALA A 104 7.88 2.57 20.27
CA ALA A 104 8.22 3.62 21.22
C ALA A 104 7.05 4.07 22.12
N ARG A 105 5.85 3.49 21.94
CA ARG A 105 4.77 3.54 22.93
C ARG A 105 4.86 2.38 23.93
N THR A 106 5.65 1.34 23.65
CA THR A 106 5.68 0.08 24.42
C THR A 106 7.05 -0.30 25.03
N GLY A 107 8.17 0.32 24.67
CA GLY A 107 9.45 0.17 25.41
C GLY A 107 9.53 1.12 26.61
N ARG A 108 9.97 0.76 27.83
CA ARG A 108 10.51 -0.50 28.39
C ARG A 108 10.36 -0.40 29.92
N GLY A 109 9.30 -0.97 30.48
CA GLY A 109 9.27 -1.31 31.90
C GLY A 109 10.13 -2.55 32.10
N SER A 110 11.20 -2.45 32.87
CA SER A 110 11.99 -3.60 33.28
C SER A 110 11.07 -4.65 33.91
N ARG A 111 11.27 -5.93 33.56
CA ARG A 111 10.70 -7.05 34.30
C ARG A 111 11.26 -7.00 35.72
N THR A 112 10.53 -6.36 36.64
CA THR A 112 10.78 -6.52 38.07
C THR A 112 9.96 -7.70 38.59
N ARG A 113 10.55 -8.42 39.55
CA ARG A 113 10.04 -9.61 40.23
C ARG A 113 8.53 -9.56 40.56
N PRO A 114 7.84 -10.72 40.64
CA PRO A 114 6.44 -10.76 41.04
C PRO A 114 6.29 -10.23 42.47
N GLY A 115 5.51 -9.15 42.66
CA GLY A 115 5.12 -8.66 43.99
C GLY A 115 5.16 -7.15 44.21
N ALA A 116 5.84 -6.36 43.37
CA ALA A 116 5.86 -4.90 43.54
C ALA A 116 4.76 -4.23 42.69
N ARG A 117 3.79 -3.56 43.33
CA ARG A 117 2.92 -2.57 42.66
C ARG A 117 3.81 -1.42 42.19
N THR A 118 4.22 -1.43 40.92
CA THR A 118 4.97 -0.32 40.32
C THR A 118 4.00 0.79 39.95
N ARG A 119 4.31 2.02 40.38
CA ARG A 119 3.75 3.24 39.77
C ARG A 119 3.97 3.16 38.25
N PRO A 120 3.04 3.68 37.42
CA PRO A 120 3.25 3.72 35.97
C PRO A 120 4.58 4.44 35.68
N GLY A 121 5.56 3.72 35.14
CA GLY A 121 6.85 4.30 34.79
C GLY A 121 6.70 5.44 33.77
N PRO A 122 7.67 6.37 33.69
CA PRO A 122 7.61 7.47 32.75
C PRO A 122 7.54 6.92 31.32
N ARG A 123 6.42 7.20 30.64
CA ARG A 123 6.29 6.99 29.19
C ARG A 123 7.33 7.86 28.50
N THR A 124 8.48 7.30 28.14
CA THR A 124 9.49 8.01 27.35
C THR A 124 8.95 8.19 25.94
N ARG A 125 8.26 9.32 25.73
CA ARG A 125 7.87 9.78 24.41
C ARG A 125 9.16 9.88 23.57
N PRO A 126 9.20 9.32 22.34
CA PRO A 126 10.29 9.58 21.41
C PRO A 126 10.57 11.08 21.36
N GLY A 127 11.84 11.45 21.47
CA GLY A 127 12.28 12.83 21.26
C GLY A 127 11.82 13.33 19.89
N ALA A 128 11.65 14.65 19.74
CA ALA A 128 11.16 15.25 18.51
C ALA A 128 11.95 14.77 17.27
N ARG A 129 13.29 14.74 17.37
CA ARG A 129 14.21 14.33 16.29
C ARG A 129 13.92 12.91 15.78
N THR A 130 13.67 11.95 16.66
CA THR A 130 13.33 10.57 16.29
C THR A 130 11.99 10.50 15.56
N ARG A 131 11.01 11.31 15.95
CA ARG A 131 9.70 11.35 15.28
C ARG A 131 9.79 11.92 13.87
N TRP A 132 10.60 12.96 13.68
CA TRP A 132 10.87 13.52 12.36
C TRP A 132 11.55 12.51 11.45
N GLY A 133 12.53 11.76 11.94
CA GLY A 133 13.16 10.67 11.20
C GLY A 133 12.17 9.57 10.79
N LEU A 134 11.28 9.16 11.69
CA LEU A 134 10.27 8.15 11.40
C LEU A 134 9.20 8.67 10.41
N ASP A 135 8.77 9.92 10.53
CA ASP A 135 7.85 10.52 9.55
C ASP A 135 8.52 10.67 8.18
N ALA A 136 9.83 10.97 8.14
CA ALA A 136 10.60 11.02 6.90
C ALA A 136 10.67 9.63 6.23
N LEU A 137 10.89 8.56 6.99
CA LEU A 137 10.85 7.19 6.45
C LEU A 137 9.49 6.85 5.81
N VAL A 138 8.39 7.28 6.43
CA VAL A 138 7.04 7.11 5.85
C VAL A 138 6.93 7.87 4.52
N VAL A 139 7.35 9.13 4.49
CA VAL A 139 7.22 9.99 3.30
C VAL A 139 8.10 9.49 2.16
N TYR A 140 9.41 9.37 2.39
CA TYR A 140 10.36 8.97 1.36
C TYR A 140 10.15 7.52 0.92
N GLY A 141 9.83 6.62 1.85
CA GLY A 141 9.50 5.24 1.52
C GLY A 141 8.26 5.14 0.62
N SER A 142 7.22 5.95 0.91
CA SER A 142 6.01 5.98 0.08
C SER A 142 6.27 6.57 -1.31
N TRP A 143 7.06 7.64 -1.40
CA TRP A 143 7.47 8.21 -2.69
C TRP A 143 8.31 7.22 -3.51
N ALA A 144 9.31 6.58 -2.90
CA ALA A 144 10.12 5.57 -3.56
C ALA A 144 9.25 4.43 -4.11
N ALA A 145 8.33 3.90 -3.30
CA ALA A 145 7.41 2.85 -3.75
C ALA A 145 6.56 3.29 -4.95
N ALA A 146 5.91 4.46 -4.87
CA ALA A 146 5.03 4.94 -5.94
C ALA A 146 5.78 5.23 -7.25
N LEU A 147 6.96 5.87 -7.17
CA LEU A 147 7.79 6.17 -8.34
C LEU A 147 8.32 4.89 -8.99
N SER A 148 8.72 3.89 -8.18
CA SER A 148 9.14 2.59 -8.67
C SER A 148 8.01 1.88 -9.43
N CYS A 149 6.76 1.94 -8.95
CA CYS A 149 5.62 1.39 -9.68
C CYS A 149 5.45 2.03 -11.06
N GLY A 150 5.59 3.35 -11.18
CA GLY A 150 5.50 4.01 -12.48
C GLY A 150 6.68 3.74 -13.40
N TRP A 151 7.90 3.58 -12.86
CA TRP A 151 9.05 3.16 -13.65
C TRP A 151 8.90 1.73 -14.18
N LEU A 152 8.43 0.81 -13.33
CA LEU A 152 8.11 -0.57 -13.73
C LEU A 152 7.06 -0.59 -14.83
N LEU A 153 6.00 0.22 -14.68
CA LEU A 153 4.96 0.32 -15.69
C LEU A 153 5.51 0.83 -17.04
N ALA A 154 6.39 1.84 -17.03
CA ALA A 154 7.02 2.35 -18.24
C ALA A 154 7.84 1.26 -18.96
N GLY A 155 8.60 0.46 -18.21
CA GLY A 155 9.36 -0.67 -18.72
C GLY A 155 8.47 -1.74 -19.35
N LEU A 156 7.46 -2.19 -18.61
CA LEU A 156 6.51 -3.21 -19.06
C LEU A 156 5.74 -2.78 -20.31
N VAL A 157 5.23 -1.54 -20.34
CA VAL A 157 4.45 -1.02 -21.47
C VAL A 157 5.34 -0.82 -22.70
N SER A 158 6.59 -0.40 -22.52
CA SER A 158 7.53 -0.21 -23.62
C SER A 158 8.17 -1.50 -24.12
N GLY A 159 8.05 -2.62 -23.39
CA GLY A 159 8.79 -3.85 -23.64
C GLY A 159 10.31 -3.68 -23.47
N ARG A 160 10.73 -2.73 -22.63
CA ARG A 160 12.15 -2.39 -22.39
C ARG A 160 12.54 -2.71 -20.96
N THR A 161 13.77 -3.15 -20.75
CA THR A 161 14.34 -3.35 -19.40
C THR A 161 14.44 -2.03 -18.64
N ALA A 162 14.44 -2.06 -17.31
CA ALA A 162 14.47 -0.84 -16.48
C ALA A 162 15.64 0.10 -16.81
N GLY A 163 16.78 -0.44 -17.23
CA GLY A 163 17.96 0.34 -17.63
C GLY A 163 17.93 0.91 -19.05
N SER A 164 17.02 0.42 -19.90
CA SER A 164 16.89 0.83 -21.31
C SER A 164 15.66 1.69 -21.60
N VAL A 165 14.80 1.92 -20.60
CA VAL A 165 13.71 2.91 -20.69
C VAL A 165 14.32 4.29 -20.87
N SER A 166 13.87 5.04 -21.90
CA SER A 166 14.25 6.45 -22.06
C SER A 166 13.98 7.20 -20.76
N GLY A 167 14.97 7.94 -20.25
CA GLY A 167 14.86 8.67 -18.99
C GLY A 167 13.61 9.56 -18.95
N VAL A 168 13.22 10.17 -20.06
CA VAL A 168 12.02 11.02 -20.14
C VAL A 168 10.73 10.21 -19.96
N LEU A 169 10.60 9.06 -20.62
CA LEU A 169 9.42 8.19 -20.49
C LEU A 169 9.33 7.56 -19.10
N GLY A 170 10.46 7.09 -18.58
CA GLY A 170 10.53 6.52 -17.23
C GLY A 170 10.15 7.54 -16.16
N VAL A 171 10.75 8.74 -16.20
CA VAL A 171 10.47 9.81 -15.23
C VAL A 171 9.03 10.32 -15.36
N SER A 172 8.53 10.59 -16.57
CA SER A 172 7.16 11.08 -16.76
C SER A 172 6.12 10.09 -16.28
N THR A 173 6.29 8.79 -16.56
CA THR A 173 5.39 7.74 -16.07
C THR A 173 5.49 7.59 -14.56
N ALA A 174 6.71 7.61 -13.99
CA ALA A 174 6.92 7.58 -12.54
C ALA A 174 6.21 8.74 -11.84
N LEU A 175 6.36 9.96 -12.34
CA LEU A 175 5.70 11.14 -11.79
C LEU A 175 4.18 11.10 -11.95
N ALA A 176 3.67 10.66 -13.11
CA ALA A 176 2.23 10.55 -13.34
C ALA A 176 1.58 9.52 -12.41
N VAL A 177 2.20 8.34 -12.26
CA VAL A 177 1.75 7.32 -11.33
C VAL A 177 1.88 7.83 -9.89
N GLY A 178 3.00 8.46 -9.52
CA GLY A 178 3.17 9.08 -8.20
C GLY A 178 2.09 10.10 -7.88
N ALA A 179 1.75 10.99 -8.82
CA ALA A 179 0.68 11.96 -8.67
C ALA A 179 -0.69 11.28 -8.48
N LEU A 180 -0.95 10.19 -9.21
CA LEU A 180 -2.17 9.39 -9.07
C LEU A 180 -2.26 8.72 -7.68
N PHE A 181 -1.16 8.14 -7.18
CA PHE A 181 -1.10 7.61 -5.82
C PHE A 181 -1.36 8.70 -4.78
N ALA A 182 -0.74 9.88 -4.92
CA ALA A 182 -0.98 11.01 -4.03
C ALA A 182 -2.46 11.45 -4.06
N ALA A 183 -3.06 11.59 -5.25
CA ALA A 183 -4.46 11.94 -5.41
C ALA A 183 -5.40 10.88 -4.80
N HIS A 184 -5.09 9.60 -5.00
CA HIS A 184 -5.85 8.50 -4.40
C HIS A 184 -5.76 8.48 -2.88
N GLY A 185 -4.57 8.74 -2.32
CA GLY A 185 -4.35 8.89 -0.89
C GLY A 185 -5.10 10.08 -0.28
N LEU A 186 -5.17 11.20 -1.00
CA LEU A 186 -5.98 12.36 -0.60
C LEU A 186 -7.48 12.06 -0.61
N ALA A 187 -7.97 11.37 -1.65
CA ALA A 187 -9.36 10.91 -1.72
C ALA A 187 -9.69 9.95 -0.58
N PHE A 188 -8.81 9.00 -0.28
CA PHE A 188 -8.95 8.10 0.86
C PHE A 188 -8.92 8.86 2.20
N GLY A 189 -8.01 9.82 2.35
CA GLY A 189 -7.94 10.70 3.51
C GLY A 189 -9.24 11.48 3.73
N ALA A 190 -9.88 11.95 2.66
CA ALA A 190 -11.18 12.63 2.73
C ALA A 190 -12.31 11.71 3.22
N LEU A 191 -12.19 10.38 3.05
CA LEU A 191 -13.17 9.41 3.55
C LEU A 191 -12.92 8.98 5.01
N ARG A 192 -11.70 9.15 5.53
CA ARG A 192 -11.24 8.51 6.77
C ARG A 192 -10.81 9.49 7.87
N LEU A 193 -10.42 10.70 7.50
CA LEU A 193 -9.91 11.70 8.44
C LEU A 193 -11.04 12.61 8.93
N ALA A 194 -10.79 13.30 10.04
CA ALA A 194 -11.70 14.31 10.61
C ALA A 194 -10.92 15.58 10.99
N GLY A 195 -11.63 16.70 11.15
CA GLY A 195 -11.06 18.00 11.51
C GLY A 195 -10.15 18.60 10.42
N ARG A 196 -9.09 19.31 10.84
CA ARG A 196 -8.17 20.00 9.90
C ARG A 196 -7.48 19.08 8.87
N PRO A 197 -7.05 17.86 9.21
CA PRO A 197 -6.54 16.92 8.19
C PRO A 197 -7.56 16.58 7.10
N PHE A 198 -8.85 16.47 7.45
CA PHE A 198 -9.93 16.25 6.47
C PHE A 198 -10.13 17.46 5.57
N GLU A 199 -10.13 18.67 6.13
CA GLU A 199 -10.26 19.91 5.35
C GLU A 199 -9.17 20.04 4.29
N ARG A 200 -7.96 19.61 4.63
CA ARG A 200 -6.86 19.51 3.66
C ARG A 200 -7.14 18.40 2.66
N ALA A 201 -7.35 17.16 3.11
CA ALA A 201 -7.57 16.01 2.24
C ALA A 201 -8.65 16.23 1.16
N ARG A 202 -9.75 16.91 1.50
CA ARG A 202 -10.88 17.12 0.58
C ARG A 202 -10.65 18.17 -0.51
N LEU A 203 -9.53 18.90 -0.53
CA LEU A 203 -9.31 19.97 -1.52
C LEU A 203 -9.40 19.46 -2.98
N LEU A 204 -9.01 18.20 -3.23
CA LEU A 204 -9.17 17.57 -4.54
C LEU A 204 -10.59 17.07 -4.84
N ALA A 205 -11.39 16.77 -3.80
CA ALA A 205 -12.66 16.06 -3.94
C ALA A 205 -13.90 16.94 -3.71
N GLY A 206 -13.72 18.20 -3.27
CA GLY A 206 -14.82 19.06 -2.86
C GLY A 206 -15.55 18.55 -1.61
N ARG A 207 -16.69 19.17 -1.25
CA ARG A 207 -17.43 18.82 -0.01
C ARG A 207 -18.13 17.46 -0.06
N THR A 208 -18.57 17.01 -1.24
CA THR A 208 -19.41 15.81 -1.41
C THR A 208 -18.80 14.75 -2.33
N GLY A 209 -17.73 15.09 -3.07
CA GLY A 209 -17.14 14.22 -4.10
C GLY A 209 -16.15 13.18 -3.59
N GLY A 210 -15.87 13.08 -2.28
CA GLY A 210 -14.85 12.18 -1.72
C GLY A 210 -14.95 10.73 -2.21
N ARG A 211 -16.17 10.18 -2.25
CA ARG A 211 -16.42 8.81 -2.75
C ARG A 211 -16.22 8.68 -4.25
N GLN A 212 -16.64 9.69 -5.01
CA GLN A 212 -16.50 9.71 -6.47
C GLN A 212 -15.03 9.82 -6.86
N THR A 213 -14.29 10.76 -6.26
CA THR A 213 -12.84 10.92 -6.48
C THR A 213 -12.08 9.65 -6.09
N TYR A 214 -12.44 9.02 -4.96
CA TYR A 214 -11.84 7.73 -4.57
C TYR A 214 -12.15 6.64 -5.60
N GLY A 215 -13.40 6.50 -6.04
CA GLY A 215 -13.80 5.52 -7.06
C GLY A 215 -13.10 5.72 -8.39
N LEU A 216 -12.98 6.98 -8.86
CA LEU A 216 -12.28 7.31 -10.11
C LEU A 216 -10.79 7.01 -10.01
N THR A 217 -10.12 7.48 -8.97
CA THR A 217 -8.69 7.22 -8.78
C THR A 217 -8.40 5.73 -8.55
N ALA A 218 -9.28 5.00 -7.86
CA ALA A 218 -9.21 3.54 -7.72
C ALA A 218 -9.34 2.84 -9.07
N ALA A 219 -10.29 3.24 -9.91
CA ALA A 219 -10.49 2.65 -11.24
C ALA A 219 -9.26 2.85 -12.14
N VAL A 220 -8.67 4.06 -12.13
CA VAL A 220 -7.45 4.33 -12.90
C VAL A 220 -6.27 3.51 -12.35
N LEU A 221 -6.08 3.47 -11.03
CA LEU A 221 -5.03 2.64 -10.40
C LEU A 221 -5.20 1.15 -10.68
N ALA A 222 -6.44 0.66 -10.73
CA ALA A 222 -6.75 -0.73 -11.09
C ALA A 222 -6.39 -1.05 -12.54
N ALA A 223 -6.51 -0.09 -13.46
CA ALA A 223 -6.18 -0.30 -14.86
C ALA A 223 -4.66 -0.44 -15.09
N LEU A 224 -3.82 0.27 -14.32
CA LEU A 224 -2.36 0.27 -14.52
C LEU A 224 -1.71 -1.13 -14.50
N PRO A 225 -1.88 -1.96 -13.45
CA PRO A 225 -1.28 -3.29 -13.42
C PRO A 225 -1.87 -4.23 -14.47
N LEU A 226 -3.10 -4.01 -14.94
CA LEU A 226 -3.68 -4.79 -16.04
C LEU A 226 -3.00 -4.46 -17.36
N VAL A 227 -2.76 -3.16 -17.62
CA VAL A 227 -2.04 -2.69 -18.82
C VAL A 227 -0.59 -3.20 -18.82
N GLY A 228 0.10 -3.13 -17.68
CA GLY A 228 1.46 -3.68 -17.54
C GLY A 228 1.48 -5.21 -17.64
N GLY A 229 0.58 -5.89 -16.94
CA GLY A 229 0.49 -7.35 -16.92
C GLY A 229 0.09 -7.96 -18.27
N ALA A 230 -0.66 -7.25 -19.10
CA ALA A 230 -1.00 -7.67 -20.46
C ALA A 230 0.24 -7.77 -21.38
N ARG A 231 1.37 -7.17 -20.99
CA ARG A 231 2.65 -7.25 -21.72
C ARG A 231 3.54 -8.40 -21.26
N LEU A 232 3.21 -9.04 -20.13
CA LEU A 232 3.93 -10.21 -19.66
C LEU A 232 3.55 -11.43 -20.51
N PRO A 233 4.52 -12.30 -20.86
CA PRO A 233 4.26 -13.53 -21.62
C PRO A 233 3.62 -14.60 -20.73
N LEU A 234 2.39 -14.36 -20.23
CA LEU A 234 1.68 -15.26 -19.32
C LEU A 234 0.95 -16.39 -20.05
N ARG A 235 0.71 -16.23 -21.36
CA ARG A 235 -0.01 -17.22 -22.17
C ARG A 235 0.92 -18.36 -22.58
N GLY A 236 0.60 -19.58 -22.14
CA GLY A 236 1.42 -20.76 -22.41
C GLY A 236 2.63 -20.92 -21.48
N ALA A 237 2.90 -19.92 -20.62
CA ALA A 237 3.99 -19.93 -19.66
C ALA A 237 3.57 -20.40 -18.26
N ALA A 238 2.32 -20.85 -18.09
CA ALA A 238 1.89 -21.39 -16.81
C ALA A 238 2.62 -22.71 -16.54
N ALA A 239 3.30 -22.78 -15.40
CA ALA A 239 3.91 -24.01 -14.95
C ALA A 239 2.82 -25.11 -14.81
N ALA A 240 3.16 -26.33 -15.21
CA ALA A 240 2.37 -27.51 -14.93
C ALA A 240 2.99 -28.27 -13.74
N GLY A 241 2.16 -28.80 -12.83
CA GLY A 241 2.62 -29.60 -11.71
C GLY A 241 2.00 -29.26 -10.35
N LEU A 242 2.56 -29.85 -9.30
CA LEU A 242 2.02 -29.83 -7.94
C LEU A 242 2.02 -28.43 -7.31
N VAL A 243 3.03 -27.61 -7.62
CA VAL A 243 3.18 -26.26 -7.05
C VAL A 243 2.02 -25.33 -7.48
N PRO A 244 1.74 -25.12 -8.79
CA PRO A 244 0.52 -24.42 -9.23
C PRO A 244 -0.77 -25.09 -8.75
N GLY A 245 -0.79 -26.43 -8.72
CA GLY A 245 -1.94 -27.23 -8.28
C GLY A 245 -2.32 -27.02 -6.81
N LEU A 246 -1.36 -26.68 -5.94
CA LEU A 246 -1.58 -26.40 -4.53
C LEU A 246 -1.71 -24.89 -4.25
N LEU A 247 -0.92 -24.07 -4.95
CA LEU A 247 -0.91 -22.62 -4.78
C LEU A 247 -2.22 -21.97 -5.20
N VAL A 248 -2.83 -22.40 -6.30
CA VAL A 248 -4.09 -21.79 -6.78
C VAL A 248 -5.25 -22.02 -5.79
N PRO A 249 -5.49 -23.24 -5.29
CA PRO A 249 -6.46 -23.47 -4.21
C PRO A 249 -6.13 -22.78 -2.90
N ALA A 250 -4.85 -22.78 -2.48
CA ALA A 250 -4.42 -22.11 -1.26
C ALA A 250 -4.61 -20.59 -1.35
N ALA A 251 -4.24 -19.99 -2.48
CA ALA A 251 -4.45 -18.57 -2.77
C ALA A 251 -5.94 -18.23 -2.78
N LEU A 252 -6.81 -19.08 -3.33
CA LEU A 252 -8.26 -18.87 -3.25
C LEU A 252 -8.78 -18.94 -1.81
N ALA A 253 -8.32 -19.90 -1.01
CA ALA A 253 -8.71 -20.02 0.40
C ALA A 253 -8.24 -18.81 1.24
N VAL A 254 -7.02 -18.35 0.99
CA VAL A 254 -6.42 -17.18 1.66
C VAL A 254 -6.96 -15.86 1.12
N ALA A 255 -7.40 -15.79 -0.14
CA ALA A 255 -7.99 -14.58 -0.72
C ALA A 255 -9.44 -14.40 -0.31
N ALA A 256 -10.28 -15.44 -0.49
CA ALA A 256 -11.72 -15.31 -0.38
C ALA A 256 -12.19 -14.95 1.04
N VAL A 257 -11.57 -15.50 2.07
CA VAL A 257 -12.06 -15.38 3.45
C VAL A 257 -11.66 -14.04 4.12
N PRO A 258 -10.39 -13.62 4.13
CA PRO A 258 -9.98 -12.38 4.79
C PRO A 258 -10.22 -11.12 3.94
N LEU A 259 -10.18 -11.16 2.59
CA LEU A 259 -10.60 -9.99 1.80
C LEU A 259 -12.10 -9.74 1.98
N ALA A 260 -12.94 -10.77 1.92
CA ALA A 260 -14.36 -10.62 2.19
C ALA A 260 -14.61 -10.12 3.63
N ALA A 261 -13.88 -10.65 4.62
CA ALA A 261 -14.00 -10.19 6.01
C ALA A 261 -13.49 -8.75 6.21
N ALA A 262 -12.43 -8.33 5.51
CA ALA A 262 -11.90 -6.97 5.56
C ALA A 262 -12.86 -5.98 4.89
N GLN A 263 -13.40 -6.32 3.71
CA GLN A 263 -14.42 -5.53 3.01
C GLN A 263 -15.70 -5.42 3.86
N LEU A 264 -16.14 -6.50 4.50
CA LEU A 264 -17.31 -6.50 5.38
C LEU A 264 -17.10 -5.65 6.64
N ARG A 265 -15.90 -5.66 7.24
CA ARG A 265 -15.56 -4.83 8.41
C ARG A 265 -15.45 -3.35 8.05
N VAL A 266 -14.91 -3.04 6.87
CA VAL A 266 -14.88 -1.67 6.34
C VAL A 266 -16.29 -1.18 6.06
N TRP A 267 -17.14 -2.00 5.44
CA TRP A 267 -18.54 -1.67 5.19
C TRP A 267 -19.34 -1.45 6.49
N ARG A 268 -19.16 -2.30 7.51
CA ARG A 268 -19.83 -2.15 8.82
C ARG A 268 -19.43 -0.87 9.54
N THR A 269 -18.13 -0.51 9.53
CA THR A 269 -17.66 0.74 10.16
C THR A 269 -18.21 2.00 9.48
N PHE A 270 -18.63 1.92 8.21
CA PHE A 270 -19.31 3.03 7.52
C PHE A 270 -20.82 3.08 7.72
N ARG A 271 -21.47 1.94 7.97
CA ARG A 271 -22.93 1.88 8.17
C ARG A 271 -23.34 2.48 9.52
N ASP A 272 -22.55 2.24 10.55
CA ASP A 272 -22.88 2.66 11.92
C ASP A 272 -22.56 4.16 12.16
N GLY A 273 -21.81 4.81 11.26
CA GLY A 273 -21.47 6.24 11.34
C GLY A 273 -22.52 7.20 10.76
N LEU A 274 -23.62 6.70 10.18
CA LEU A 274 -24.70 7.52 9.60
C LEU A 274 -25.99 7.53 10.45
N GLY A 275 -26.03 6.77 11.56
CA GLY A 275 -27.19 6.67 12.45
C GLY A 275 -27.07 7.40 13.79
N GLY A 276 -25.90 7.97 14.11
CA GLY A 276 -25.68 8.71 15.35
C GLY A 276 -25.90 10.20 15.14
N GLY A 277 -27.10 10.67 15.47
CA GLY A 277 -27.45 12.09 15.48
C GLY A 277 -26.44 12.93 16.27
N LEU A 278 -26.14 14.11 15.71
CA LEU A 278 -25.62 15.21 16.50
C LEU A 278 -26.72 15.65 17.48
N PRO A 279 -26.39 16.06 18.72
CA PRO A 279 -27.32 16.76 19.58
C PRO A 279 -27.79 18.09 18.95
#